data_AF-A0A060CIS5-F1
#
_entry.id   AF-A0A060CIS5-F1
#
_cell.length_a   1.000
_cell.length_b   1.000
_cell.length_c   1.000
_cell.angle_alpha   90.00
_cell.angle_beta   90.00
_cell.angle_gamma   90.00
#
_symmetry.space_group_name_H-M   'P 1'
#
loop_
_entity.id
_entity.type
_entity.pdbx_description
1 polymer ?
#
loop_
_entity_poly.entity_id
_entity_poly.type
_entity_poly.pdbx_seq_one_letter_code
_entity_poly.pdbx_strand_id
1 'polypeptide(L)' 'MSDWGGVNDRVQALKAGLDLEMPGTGDVTTQQIITAVKEGNLTTDQLDQAVSRILEFILNILSNIKKMHRLI' A
#
# COMPACT_ATOMS: atom_id res chain seq x y z
N MET A 1 5.89 0.96 4.72
CA MET A 1 5.05 1.99 5.37
C MET A 1 5.92 3.19 5.70
N SER A 2 5.44 4.43 5.53
CA SER A 2 6.24 5.64 5.78
C SER A 2 6.10 6.10 7.22
N ASP A 3 7.06 6.91 7.66
CA ASP A 3 6.86 7.79 8.80
C ASP A 3 6.01 9.01 8.39
N TRP A 4 5.50 9.74 9.38
CA TRP A 4 4.60 10.87 9.21
C TRP A 4 5.30 12.05 8.53
N GLY A 5 4.77 12.44 7.37
CA GLY A 5 5.39 13.47 6.52
C GLY A 5 6.61 12.97 5.72
N GLY A 6 6.90 11.68 5.75
CA GLY A 6 8.05 11.07 5.04
C GLY A 6 7.84 10.83 3.55
N VAL A 7 6.75 11.35 2.96
CA VAL A 7 6.40 11.16 1.55
C VAL A 7 6.24 12.52 0.87
N ASN A 8 7.14 12.81 -0.08
CA ASN A 8 7.07 14.05 -0.86
C ASN A 8 6.53 13.80 -2.29
N ASP A 9 6.83 12.64 -2.87
CA ASP A 9 6.30 12.19 -4.17
C ASP A 9 5.69 10.79 -4.00
N ARG A 10 4.37 10.70 -4.09
CA ARG A 10 3.65 9.44 -3.85
C ARG A 10 3.97 8.39 -4.93
N VAL A 11 4.09 8.80 -6.19
CA VAL A 11 4.29 7.88 -7.32
C VAL A 11 5.70 7.30 -7.27
N GLN A 12 6.71 8.15 -7.07
CA GLN A 12 8.09 7.70 -6.95
C GLN A 12 8.32 6.88 -5.69
N ALA A 13 7.69 7.25 -4.56
CA ALA A 13 7.78 6.47 -3.34
C ALA A 13 7.20 5.05 -3.54
N LEU A 14 6.04 4.91 -4.19
CA LEU A 14 5.46 3.59 -4.48
C LEU A 14 6.39 2.77 -5.39
N LYS A 15 6.92 3.37 -6.46
CA LYS A 15 7.92 2.70 -7.32
C LYS A 15 9.17 2.25 -6.57
N ALA A 16 9.58 3.02 -5.56
CA ALA A 16 10.71 2.70 -4.68
C ALA A 16 10.37 1.64 -3.61
N GLY A 17 9.14 1.12 -3.58
CA GLY A 17 8.70 0.06 -2.66
C GLY A 17 7.97 0.56 -1.41
N LEU A 18 7.57 1.84 -1.36
CA LEU A 18 6.73 2.34 -0.27
C LEU A 18 5.25 1.99 -0.50
N ASP A 19 4.82 0.87 0.07
CA ASP A 19 3.46 0.36 -0.12
C ASP A 19 2.38 1.24 0.53
N LEU A 20 2.67 1.81 1.72
CA LEU A 20 1.69 2.57 2.53
C LEU A 20 2.25 3.92 2.98
N GLU A 21 1.59 5.01 2.57
CA GLU A 21 1.81 6.37 3.07
C GLU A 21 1.06 6.58 4.39
N MET A 22 1.71 7.24 5.34
CA MET A 22 1.14 7.59 6.65
C MET A 22 1.53 9.01 7.08
N PRO A 23 0.60 9.78 7.69
CA PRO A 23 -0.84 9.57 7.55
C PRO A 23 -1.22 9.76 6.08
N GLY A 24 -2.29 9.10 5.63
CA GLY A 24 -2.81 9.41 4.30
C GLY A 24 -3.21 10.89 4.20
N THR A 25 -3.00 11.51 3.03
CA THR A 25 -3.39 12.91 2.78
C THR A 25 -4.80 13.06 2.18
N GLY A 26 -5.61 12.01 2.28
CA GLY A 26 -6.96 11.93 1.69
C GLY A 26 -6.92 11.73 0.17
N ASP A 27 -7.75 12.48 -0.55
CA ASP A 27 -7.92 12.30 -2.00
C ASP A 27 -6.71 12.74 -2.82
N VAL A 28 -5.84 13.62 -2.28
CA VAL A 28 -4.73 14.22 -3.04
C VAL A 28 -3.76 13.15 -3.57
N THR A 29 -3.19 12.34 -2.69
CA THR A 29 -2.23 11.30 -3.10
C THR A 29 -2.91 10.12 -3.79
N THR A 30 -4.20 9.90 -3.52
CA THR A 30 -5.03 8.93 -4.26
C THR A 30 -5.18 9.32 -5.73
N GLN A 31 -5.52 10.60 -6.01
CA GLN A 31 -5.63 11.09 -7.39
C GLN A 31 -4.29 11.07 -8.12
N GLN A 32 -3.17 11.33 -7.43
CA GLN A 32 -1.84 11.21 -8.02
C GLN A 32 -1.56 9.78 -8.53
N ILE A 33 -1.90 8.75 -7.74
CA ILE A 33 -1.76 7.35 -8.17
C ILE A 33 -2.69 7.04 -9.34
N ILE A 34 -3.96 7.45 -9.27
CA ILE A 34 -4.94 7.21 -10.35
C ILE A 34 -4.46 7.84 -11.66
N THR A 35 -4.03 9.10 -11.63
CA THR A 35 -3.51 9.81 -12.80
C THR A 35 -2.25 9.13 -13.34
N ALA A 36 -1.30 8.76 -12.47
CA ALA A 36 -0.09 8.09 -12.89
C ALA A 36 -0.35 6.75 -13.59
N VAL A 37 -1.36 5.99 -13.14
CA VAL A 37 -1.78 4.75 -13.81
C VAL A 37 -2.40 5.05 -15.18
N LYS A 38 -3.33 6.02 -15.25
CA LYS A 38 -3.98 6.41 -16.52
C LYS A 38 -2.99 6.91 -17.57
N GLU A 39 -1.94 7.61 -17.14
CA GLU A 39 -0.90 8.16 -18.02
C GLU A 39 0.22 7.16 -18.34
N GLY A 40 0.18 5.95 -17.76
CA GLY A 40 1.24 4.94 -17.93
C GLY A 40 2.53 5.24 -17.17
N ASN A 41 2.53 6.28 -16.33
CA ASN A 41 3.63 6.63 -15.44
C ASN A 41 3.79 5.63 -14.29
N LEU A 42 2.74 4.89 -13.92
CA LEU A 42 2.77 3.78 -12.97
C LEU A 42 2.03 2.59 -13.59
N THR A 43 2.62 1.40 -13.62
CA THR A 43 1.90 0.24 -14.16
C THR A 43 0.90 -0.30 -13.14
N THR A 44 -0.18 -0.93 -13.62
CA THR A 44 -1.12 -1.66 -12.76
C THR A 44 -0.40 -2.75 -11.97
N ASP A 45 0.54 -3.46 -12.59
CA ASP A 45 1.32 -4.51 -11.91
C ASP A 45 2.14 -3.97 -10.73
N GLN A 46 2.73 -2.76 -10.86
CA GLN A 46 3.45 -2.11 -9.76
C GLN A 46 2.52 -1.74 -8.61
N LEU A 47 1.32 -1.25 -8.92
CA LEU A 47 0.30 -0.93 -7.93
C LEU A 47 -0.22 -2.22 -7.25
N ASP A 48 -0.51 -3.25 -8.03
CA ASP A 48 -1.01 -4.55 -7.56
C ASP A 48 0.00 -5.22 -6.63
N GLN A 49 1.30 -5.14 -6.93
CA GLN A 49 2.34 -5.62 -6.03
C GLN A 49 2.32 -4.93 -4.66
N ALA A 50 2.21 -3.60 -4.63
CA ALA A 50 2.14 -2.84 -3.39
C ALA A 50 0.89 -3.20 -2.56
N VAL A 51 -0.26 -3.33 -3.22
CA VAL A 51 -1.52 -3.75 -2.58
C VAL A 51 -1.42 -5.18 -2.06
N SER A 52 -0.84 -6.09 -2.84
CA SER A 52 -0.72 -7.52 -2.49
C SER A 52 0.08 -7.72 -1.22
N ARG A 53 1.21 -7.01 -1.02
CA ARG A 53 2.01 -7.08 0.22
C ARG A 53 1.21 -6.69 1.46
N ILE A 54 0.37 -5.66 1.35
CA ILE A 54 -0.51 -5.22 2.44
C ILE A 54 -1.57 -6.30 2.73
N LEU A 55 -2.21 -6.83 1.69
CA LEU A 55 -3.21 -7.88 1.84
C LEU A 55 -2.62 -9.17 2.43
N GLU A 56 -1.44 -9.59 1.97
CA GLU A 56 -0.71 -10.73 2.52
C GLU A 56 -0.43 -10.56 4.01
N PHE A 57 0.02 -9.36 4.43
CA PHE A 57 0.21 -9.06 5.85
C PHE A 57 -1.08 -9.20 6.65
N ILE A 58 -2.19 -8.63 6.16
CA ILE A 58 -3.51 -8.73 6.81
C ILE A 58 -3.96 -10.20 6.90
N LEU A 59 -3.88 -10.94 5.80
CA LEU A 59 -4.29 -12.35 5.74
C LEU A 59 -3.46 -13.24 6.68
N ASN A 60 -2.15 -12.98 6.78
CA ASN A 60 -1.27 -13.67 7.73
C ASN A 60 -1.71 -13.44 9.18
N ILE A 61 -2.05 -12.20 9.55
CA ILE A 61 -2.56 -11.88 10.88
C ILE A 61 -3.89 -12.60 11.14
N LEU A 62 -4.84 -12.53 10.21
CA LEU A 62 -6.15 -13.17 10.35
C LEU A 62 -6.02 -14.70 10.51
N SER A 63 -5.13 -15.32 9.73
CA SER A 63 -4.82 -16.75 9.84
C SER A 63 -4.27 -17.11 11.23
N ASN A 64 -3.37 -16.29 11.77
CA ASN A 64 -2.77 -16.51 13.09
C ASN A 64 -3.79 -16.35 14.22
N ILE A 65 -4.66 -15.33 14.16
CA ILE A 65 -5.74 -15.13 15.13
C ILE A 65 -6.70 -16.33 15.15
N LYS A 66 -7.04 -16.86 13.96
CA LYS A 66 -7.91 -18.03 13.82
C LYS A 66 -7.29 -19.30 14.38
N LYS A 67 -5.96 -19.49 14.23
CA LYS A 67 -5.23 -20.61 14.84
C LYS A 67 -5.25 -20.51 16.37
N MET A 68 -4.99 -19.33 16.92
CA MET A 68 -5.00 -19.09 18.36
C MET A 68 -6.37 -19.41 18.98
N HIS A 69 -7.46 -18.97 18.36
CA HIS A 69 -8.82 -19.27 18.84
C HIS A 69 -9.23 -20.75 18.74
N ARG A 70 -8.52 -21.58 17.98
CA ARG A 70 -8.78 -23.04 17.89
C ARG A 70 -8.02 -23.85 18.93
N LEU A 71 -7.12 -23.23 19.69
CA LEU A 71 -6.24 -23.87 20.67
C LEU A 71 -6.69 -23.65 22.13
N ILE A 72 -7.80 -22.95 22.33
CA ILE A 72 -8.48 -22.67 23.61
C ILE A 72 -9.89 -23.25 23.54
#